data_AF-A0A2M7WZM5-F1
#
_entry.id   AF-A0A2M7WZM5-F1
#
_cell.length_a   1.000
_cell.length_b   1.000
_cell.length_c   1.000
_cell.angle_alpha   90.00
_cell.angle_beta   90.00
_cell.angle_gamma   90.00
#
_symmetry.space_group_name_H-M   'P 1'
#
loop_
_entity.id
_entity.type
_entity.pdbx_description
1 polymer ?
#
loop_
_entity_poly.entity_id
_entity_poly.type
_entity_poly.pdbx_seq_one_letter_code
_entity_poly.pdbx_strand_id
1 'polypeptide(L)' 'VVVKSTIVTAKSKVFITPRTSTDKTIAVTSIKANESFMVELGSASATDIVVDYLIVGVE' A
#
# COMPACT_ATOMS: atom_id res chain seq x y z
N VAL A 1 7.01 -1.57 3.14
CA VAL A 1 6.76 -2.78 2.31
C VAL A 1 6.42 -2.35 0.90
N VAL A 2 7.03 -2.99 -0.12
CA VAL A 2 6.75 -2.70 -1.54
C VAL A 2 5.81 -3.76 -2.09
N VAL A 3 4.66 -3.34 -2.63
CA VAL A 3 3.69 -4.23 -3.27
C VAL A 3 3.77 -4.04 -4.78
N LYS A 4 4.17 -5.08 -5.50
CA LYS A 4 4.22 -5.06 -6.98
C LYS A 4 2.80 -5.13 -7.55
N SER A 5 2.49 -4.23 -8.47
CA SER A 5 1.19 -4.17 -9.14
C SER A 5 1.34 -3.47 -10.48
N THR A 6 1.01 -4.18 -11.56
CA THR A 6 1.05 -3.62 -12.93
C THR A 6 -0.19 -2.80 -13.28
N ILE A 7 -1.21 -2.81 -12.42
CA ILE A 7 -2.48 -2.10 -12.63
C ILE A 7 -2.53 -0.73 -11.93
N VAL A 8 -1.58 -0.42 -11.06
CA VAL A 8 -1.56 0.85 -10.34
C VAL A 8 -1.11 1.97 -11.27
N THR A 9 -1.82 3.09 -11.30
CA THR A 9 -1.43 4.29 -12.08
C THR A 9 -1.13 5.44 -11.14
N ALA A 10 -0.51 6.51 -11.65
CA ALA A 10 -0.22 7.71 -10.85
C ALA A 10 -1.48 8.39 -10.29
N LYS A 11 -2.65 8.14 -10.89
CA LYS A 11 -3.95 8.66 -10.42
C LYS A 11 -4.73 7.66 -9.58
N SER A 12 -4.26 6.42 -9.44
CA SER A 12 -4.99 5.39 -8.70
C SER A 12 -5.18 5.77 -7.24
N LYS A 13 -6.37 5.46 -6.72
CA LYS A 13 -6.59 5.38 -5.29
C LYS A 13 -6.35 3.96 -4.83
N VAL A 14 -5.45 3.80 -3.87
CA VAL A 14 -5.09 2.49 -3.30
C VAL A 14 -5.63 2.42 -1.88
N PHE A 15 -6.59 1.53 -1.66
CA PHE A 15 -7.13 1.22 -0.34
C PHE A 15 -6.38 0.02 0.20
N ILE A 16 -5.95 0.10 1.46
CA ILE A 16 -5.22 -0.97 2.13
C ILE A 16 -5.89 -1.31 3.45
N THR A 17 -5.92 -2.60 3.79
CA THR A 17 -6.41 -3.09 5.08
C THR A 17 -5.39 -4.07 5.63
N PRO A 18 -4.92 -3.91 6.88
CA PRO A 18 -4.00 -4.87 7.47
C PRO A 18 -4.69 -6.18 7.78
N ARG A 19 -4.01 -7.31 7.56
CA ARG A 19 -4.52 -8.63 7.92
C ARG A 19 -4.39 -8.95 9.42
N THR A 20 -3.49 -8.25 10.09
CA THR A 20 -3.27 -8.36 11.54
C THR A 20 -3.70 -7.06 12.21
N SER A 21 -4.38 -7.17 13.35
CA SER A 21 -4.76 -5.99 14.13
C SER A 21 -3.52 -5.21 14.54
N THR A 22 -3.53 -3.90 14.29
CA THR A 22 -2.46 -3.00 14.68
C THR A 22 -3.06 -1.67 15.14
N ASP A 23 -2.45 -1.09 16.16
CA ASP A 23 -2.73 0.25 16.67
C ASP A 23 -1.97 1.33 15.89
N LYS A 24 -1.14 0.94 14.92
CA LYS A 24 -0.30 1.84 14.14
C LYS A 24 -1.00 2.30 12.87
N THR A 25 -0.76 3.54 12.50
CA THR A 25 -1.21 4.09 11.23
C THR A 25 -0.55 3.35 10.07
N ILE A 26 -1.32 3.06 9.03
CA ILE A 26 -0.84 2.46 7.79
C ILE A 26 -1.17 3.41 6.66
N ALA A 27 -0.20 3.69 5.79
CA ALA A 27 -0.38 4.59 4.68
C ALA A 27 0.32 4.08 3.42
N VAL A 28 -0.25 4.40 2.26
CA VAL A 28 0.45 4.28 0.98
C VAL A 28 1.26 5.56 0.78
N THR A 29 2.58 5.46 0.74
CA THR A 29 3.47 6.63 0.71
C THR A 29 4.02 6.95 -0.68
N SER A 30 4.03 5.96 -1.57
CA SER A 30 4.50 6.15 -2.95
C SER A 30 3.78 5.21 -3.91
N ILE A 31 3.57 5.68 -5.13
CA ILE A 31 3.02 4.90 -6.25
C ILE A 31 3.95 5.07 -7.44
N LYS A 32 4.45 3.96 -7.96
CA LYS A 32 5.13 3.86 -9.25
C LYS A 32 4.17 3.25 -10.26
N ALA A 33 3.72 4.06 -11.21
CA ALA A 33 2.75 3.65 -12.21
C ALA A 33 3.22 2.41 -12.99
N ASN A 34 2.30 1.46 -13.15
CA ASN A 34 2.45 0.17 -13.81
C ASN A 34 3.54 -0.74 -13.19
N GLU A 35 4.00 -0.44 -11.97
CA GLU A 35 5.10 -1.16 -11.32
C GLU A 35 4.74 -1.59 -9.90
N SER A 36 4.50 -0.63 -8.99
CA SER A 36 4.35 -0.92 -7.56
C SER A 36 3.78 0.25 -6.77
N PHE A 37 3.39 -0.02 -5.53
CA PHE A 37 3.15 1.01 -4.51
C PHE A 37 3.82 0.62 -3.20
N MET A 38 4.14 1.63 -2.39
CA MET A 38 4.82 1.45 -1.11
C MET A 38 3.86 1.70 0.04
N VAL A 39 3.84 0.77 0.98
CA VAL A 39 3.07 0.83 2.21
C VAL A 39 4.02 1.00 3.39
N GLU A 40 3.75 2.00 4.22
CA GLU A 40 4.44 2.23 5.48
C GLU A 40 3.51 1.97 6.66
N LEU A 41 4.08 1.35 7.69
CA LEU A 41 3.50 1.24 9.02
C LEU A 41 4.20 2.28 9.89
N GLY A 42 3.45 3.07 10.66
CA GLY A 42 3.97 4.09 11.58
C GLY A 42 4.71 3.49 12.79
N SER A 43 5.78 2.73 12.53
CA SER A 43 6.64 2.05 13.49
C SER A 43 8.03 1.86 12.87
N ALA A 44 9.08 2.10 13.66
CA ALA A 44 10.47 1.87 13.24
C ALA A 44 10.78 0.38 13.00
N SER A 45 9.94 -0.53 13.50
CA SER A 45 10.11 -1.99 13.46
C SER A 45 9.07 -2.67 12.59
N ALA A 46 8.78 -2.11 11.41
CA ALA A 46 7.85 -2.71 10.46
C ALA A 46 8.49 -3.95 9.79
N THR A 47 8.58 -5.06 10.52
CA THR A 47 8.83 -6.38 9.93
C THR A 47 7.57 -6.85 9.20
N ASP A 48 7.67 -7.03 7.88
CA ASP A 48 6.71 -7.66 6.97
C ASP A 48 5.22 -7.47 7.34
N ILE A 49 4.71 -6.26 7.14
CA ILE A 49 3.26 -6.05 7.20
C ILE A 49 2.58 -6.69 5.99
N VAL A 50 1.60 -7.55 6.26
CA VAL A 50 0.74 -8.14 5.23
C VAL A 50 -0.56 -7.34 5.17
N VAL A 51 -0.86 -6.80 3.99
CA VAL A 51 -2.08 -6.02 3.75
C VAL A 51 -2.87 -6.62 2.58
N ASP A 52 -4.19 -6.57 2.69
CA ASP A 52 -5.08 -6.66 1.54
C ASP A 52 -5.19 -5.28 0.89
N TYR A 53 -5.38 -5.25 -0.42
CA TYR A 53 -5.43 -4.00 -1.17
C TYR A 53 -6.49 -4.01 -2.28
N LEU A 54 -7.06 -2.84 -2.53
CA LEU A 54 -7.94 -2.56 -3.66
C LEU A 54 -7.42 -1.33 -4.39
N ILE A 55 -7.19 -1.47 -5.70
CA ILE A 55 -6.73 -0.39 -6.56
C ILE A 55 -7.91 0.05 -7.42
N VAL A 56 -8.28 1.32 -7.29
CA VAL A 56 -9.28 1.95 -8.16
C VAL A 56 -8.55 2.89 -9.10
N GLY A 57 -8.57 2.56 -10.40
CA GLY A 57 -8.09 3.43 -11.46
C GLY A 57 -9.03 4.62 -11.60
N VAL A 58 -8.48 5.83 -11.49
CA VAL A 58 -9.22 7.06 -11.76
C VAL A 58 -8.64 7.59 -13.06
N GLU A 59 -9.44 7.55 -14.14
CA GLU A 59 -9.05 8.11 -15.45
C GLU A 59 -8.93 9.64 -15.38
#